data_AF-A0A7W3QLX5-F1
#
_entry.id   AF-A0A7W3QLX5-F1
#
_cell.length_a   1.000
_cell.length_b   1.000
_cell.length_c   1.000
_cell.angle_alpha   90.00
_cell.angle_beta   90.00
_cell.angle_gamma   90.00
#
_symmetry.space_group_name_H-M   'P 1'
#
loop_
_entity.id
_entity.type
_entity.pdbx_description
1 polymer ?
#
loop_
_entity_poly.entity_id
_entity_poly.type
_entity_poly.pdbx_seq_one_letter_code
_entity_poly.pdbx_strand_id
1 'polypeptide(L)'
;MLGWTVLPVGAWRSGVLGPARRPAPALMTLVPLAFRVLDVAGSPPPAYANGHKDTVGVPSKSTVRLAVQFGHHTDPASPYMYHCHIPRHEDSGMMGPFVIVRPGTENQVPRTLPGAGHGR
;
A
#
# COMPACT_ATOMS: atom_id res chain seq x y z
N MET A 1 2.89 -7.94 21.49
CA MET A 1 1.53 -7.41 21.21
C MET A 1 1.41 -7.31 19.69
N LEU A 2 0.49 -8.07 19.08
CA LEU A 2 0.22 -8.03 17.63
C LEU A 2 -0.65 -6.79 17.37
N GLY A 3 -0.01 -5.65 17.11
CA GLY A 3 -0.70 -4.40 16.80
C GLY A 3 -1.11 -4.38 15.33
N TRP A 4 -2.41 -4.22 15.07
CA TRP A 4 -2.89 -3.88 13.72
C TRP A 4 -2.57 -2.41 13.46
N THR A 5 -1.81 -2.12 12.40
CA THR A 5 -1.61 -0.74 11.95
C THR A 5 -2.65 -0.42 10.89
N VAL A 6 -3.34 0.71 11.07
CA VAL A 6 -4.33 1.20 10.09
C VAL A 6 -3.61 2.01 9.03
N LEU A 7 -3.66 1.54 7.78
CA LEU A 7 -3.10 2.25 6.63
C LEU A 7 -4.25 2.85 5.78
N PRO A 8 -4.30 4.18 5.57
CA PRO A 8 -5.28 4.78 4.68
C PRO A 8 -4.85 4.57 3.21
N VAL A 9 -5.45 3.62 2.50
CA VAL A 9 -5.20 3.43 1.06
C VAL A 9 -5.98 4.48 0.29
N GLY A 10 -5.28 5.53 -0.16
CA GLY A 10 -5.85 6.64 -0.93
C GLY A 10 -5.23 8.02 -0.64
N ALA A 11 -4.46 8.15 0.45
CA ALA A 11 -3.73 9.38 0.81
C ALA A 11 -2.27 9.40 0.33
N TRP A 12 -1.83 8.35 -0.37
CA TRP A 12 -0.43 8.17 -0.75
C TRP A 12 -0.06 9.06 -1.93
N ARG A 13 0.79 10.04 -1.65
CA ARG A 13 1.58 10.76 -2.65
C ARG A 13 3.01 10.23 -2.56
N SER A 14 3.36 9.20 -3.33
CA SER A 14 4.76 9.05 -3.74
C SER A 14 5.07 10.18 -4.72
N GLY A 15 6.18 10.87 -4.48
CA GLY A 15 6.59 12.03 -5.26
C GLY A 15 6.83 11.71 -6.74
N VAL A 16 6.37 12.64 -7.57
CA VAL A 16 6.65 12.85 -9.00
C VAL A 16 6.30 11.69 -9.94
N LEU A 17 5.01 11.59 -10.26
CA LEU A 17 4.58 11.44 -11.65
C LEU A 17 3.54 12.53 -11.95
N GLY A 18 3.55 13.08 -13.17
CA GLY A 18 2.66 14.15 -13.61
C GLY A 18 1.16 13.85 -13.37
N PRO A 19 0.29 14.87 -13.51
CA PRO A 19 -1.11 14.75 -13.10
C PRO A 19 -1.77 13.56 -13.79
N ALA A 20 -2.15 12.54 -13.01
CA ALA A 20 -3.14 11.57 -13.44
C ALA A 20 -4.40 12.37 -13.77
N ARG A 21 -4.66 12.60 -15.06
CA ARG A 21 -5.66 13.57 -15.53
C ARG A 21 -7.10 13.19 -15.16
N ARG A 22 -7.34 12.00 -14.59
CA ARG A 22 -8.61 11.59 -13.97
C ARG A 22 -8.35 10.62 -12.82
N PRO A 23 -9.03 10.77 -11.66
CA PRO A 23 -9.00 9.74 -10.62
C PRO A 23 -9.73 8.50 -11.14
N ALA A 24 -8.97 7.45 -11.45
CA ALA A 24 -9.46 6.15 -11.88
C ALA A 24 -9.63 5.22 -10.65
N PRO A 25 -10.55 4.24 -10.72
CA PRO A 25 -10.56 3.18 -9.72
C PRO A 25 -9.25 2.38 -9.80
N ALA A 26 -8.78 1.89 -8.67
CA ALA A 26 -7.57 1.09 -8.56
C ALA A 26 -7.87 -0.27 -7.92
N LEU A 27 -7.03 -1.25 -8.21
CA LEU A 27 -7.07 -2.56 -7.57
C LEU A 27 -5.78 -2.73 -6.79
N MET A 28 -5.79 -2.47 -5.49
CA MET A 28 -4.58 -2.34 -4.67
C MET A 28 -4.20 -3.68 -4.04
N THR A 29 -2.93 -4.07 -4.16
CA THR A 29 -2.37 -5.31 -3.58
C THR A 29 -1.20 -5.00 -2.65
N LEU A 30 -1.10 -5.73 -1.52
CA LEU A 30 0.05 -5.72 -0.61
C LEU A 30 0.76 -7.08 -0.65
N VAL A 31 2.04 -7.12 -1.02
CA VAL A 31 2.79 -8.36 -1.17
C VAL A 31 3.87 -8.48 -0.09
N PRO A 32 4.01 -9.64 0.60
CA PRO A 32 3.13 -10.82 0.62
C PRO A 32 2.10 -10.76 1.78
N LEU A 33 1.55 -9.58 2.07
CA LEU A 33 0.80 -9.35 3.30
C LEU A 33 -0.71 -9.53 3.10
N ALA A 34 -1.34 -10.17 4.07
CA ALA A 34 -2.79 -10.18 4.18
C ALA A 34 -3.28 -9.05 5.10
N PHE A 35 -4.48 -8.56 4.83
CA PHE A 35 -5.17 -7.51 5.57
C PHE A 35 -6.65 -7.79 5.70
N ARG A 36 -7.31 -7.04 6.59
CA ARG A 36 -8.76 -6.93 6.68
C ARG A 36 -9.19 -5.55 6.21
N VAL A 37 -10.26 -5.48 5.44
CA VAL A 37 -10.90 -4.21 5.06
C VAL A 37 -11.73 -3.72 6.24
N LEU A 38 -11.48 -2.50 6.71
CA LEU A 38 -12.21 -1.88 7.81
C LEU A 38 -13.41 -1.08 7.32
N ASP A 39 -13.21 -0.28 6.27
CA ASP A 39 -14.25 0.48 5.60
C ASP A 39 -13.82 0.88 4.18
N VAL A 40 -14.80 1.12 3.33
CA VAL A 40 -14.65 1.65 1.97
C VAL A 40 -15.45 2.94 1.88
N ALA A 41 -14.77 4.06 1.65
CA ALA A 41 -15.39 5.39 1.63
C ALA A 41 -16.22 5.69 2.89
N GLY A 42 -15.75 5.26 4.07
CA GLY A 42 -16.44 5.46 5.35
C GLY A 42 -17.64 4.54 5.61
N SER A 43 -17.96 3.63 4.69
CA SER A 43 -19.02 2.63 4.86
C SER A 43 -18.44 1.26 5.21
N PRO A 44 -19.16 0.42 5.98
CA PRO A 44 -18.76 -0.97 6.22
C PRO A 44 -18.45 -1.72 4.92
N PRO A 45 -17.44 -2.60 4.90
CA PRO A 45 -17.09 -3.34 3.70
C PRO A 45 -18.23 -4.28 3.28
N PRO A 46 -18.39 -4.53 1.97
CA PRO A 46 -19.36 -5.49 1.49
C PRO A 46 -19.01 -6.91 1.96
N ALA A 47 -20.02 -7.79 2.04
CA ALA A 47 -19.84 -9.13 2.61
C ALA A 47 -18.70 -9.95 1.97
N TYR A 48 -18.46 -9.79 0.67
CA TYR A 48 -17.37 -10.49 -0.03
C TYR A 48 -15.96 -10.03 0.39
N ALA A 49 -15.85 -8.82 0.95
CA ALA A 49 -14.61 -8.24 1.44
C ALA A 49 -14.36 -8.59 2.92
N ASN A 50 -15.27 -9.33 3.56
CA ASN A 50 -15.04 -9.89 4.88
C ASN A 50 -13.94 -10.97 4.82
N GLY A 51 -13.10 -11.00 5.85
CA GLY A 51 -11.99 -11.94 5.96
C GLY A 51 -10.64 -11.36 5.52
N HIS A 52 -9.63 -12.23 5.44
CA HIS A 52 -8.27 -11.85 5.04
C HIS A 52 -8.18 -11.76 3.52
N LYS A 53 -7.62 -10.66 3.03
CA LYS A 53 -7.41 -10.34 1.61
C LYS A 53 -5.99 -9.83 1.41
N ASP A 54 -5.46 -9.98 0.21
CA ASP A 54 -4.23 -9.32 -0.23
C ASP A 54 -4.51 -8.20 -1.24
N THR A 55 -5.74 -8.15 -1.76
CA THR A 55 -6.15 -7.27 -2.86
C THR A 55 -7.52 -6.63 -2.57
N VAL A 56 -7.64 -5.32 -2.84
CA VAL A 56 -8.88 -4.55 -2.61
C VAL A 56 -9.14 -3.52 -3.70
N GLY A 57 -10.40 -3.39 -4.11
CA GLY A 57 -10.82 -2.32 -5.01
C GLY A 57 -10.91 -0.98 -4.28
N VAL A 58 -10.29 0.05 -4.85
CA VAL A 58 -10.33 1.44 -4.38
C VAL A 58 -11.14 2.26 -5.39
N PRO A 59 -12.36 2.70 -5.05
CA PRO A 59 -13.16 3.53 -5.93
C PRO A 59 -12.48 4.88 -6.21
N SER A 60 -12.77 5.46 -7.38
CA SER A 60 -12.30 6.81 -7.74
C SER A 60 -12.63 7.82 -6.66
N LYS A 61 -11.64 8.65 -6.28
CA LYS A 61 -11.77 9.72 -5.28
C LYS A 61 -12.21 9.22 -3.89
N SER A 62 -12.01 7.94 -3.59
CA SER A 62 -12.34 7.34 -2.30
C SER A 62 -11.09 6.86 -1.56
N THR A 63 -11.27 6.49 -0.30
CA THR A 63 -10.23 5.87 0.53
C THR A 63 -10.75 4.51 1.02
N VAL A 64 -9.83 3.56 1.16
CA VAL A 64 -10.09 2.28 1.83
C VAL A 64 -9.19 2.22 3.06
N ARG A 65 -9.77 1.86 4.21
CA ARG A 65 -8.99 1.66 5.44
C ARG A 65 -8.72 0.18 5.63
N LEU A 66 -7.44 -0.16 5.78
CA LEU A 66 -6.98 -1.52 5.96
C LEU A 66 -6.41 -1.71 7.35
N ALA A 67 -6.75 -2.82 7.99
CA ALA A 67 -6.00 -3.36 9.11
C ALA A 67 -5.02 -4.39 8.55
N VAL A 68 -3.72 -4.11 8.66
CA VAL A 68 -2.66 -5.04 8.21
C VAL A 68 -1.97 -5.62 9.43
N GLN A 69 -1.76 -6.95 9.42
CA GLN A 69 -0.98 -7.61 10.46
C GLN A 69 0.45 -7.77 9.97
N PHE A 70 1.34 -7.00 10.57
CA PHE A 70 2.77 -7.06 10.30
C PHE A 70 3.44 -8.10 11.19
N GLY A 71 4.31 -8.92 10.59
CA GLY A 71 5.14 -9.86 11.34
C GLY A 71 6.20 -9.14 12.18
N HIS A 72 6.96 -9.91 12.97
CA HIS A 72 8.07 -9.38 13.78
C HIS A 72 9.38 -9.17 12.98
N HIS A 73 9.39 -9.54 11.71
CA HIS A 73 10.57 -9.42 10.86
C HIS A 73 10.66 -8.02 10.27
N THR A 74 11.66 -7.26 10.70
CA THR A 74 12.00 -5.95 10.15
C THR A 74 13.30 -6.09 9.37
N ASP A 75 13.21 -6.12 8.04
CA ASP A 75 14.38 -6.06 7.16
C ASP A 75 14.28 -4.83 6.25
N PRO A 76 14.96 -3.72 6.60
CA PRO A 76 15.01 -2.53 5.75
C PRO A 76 15.66 -2.76 4.38
N ALA A 77 16.42 -3.84 4.18
CA ALA A 77 17.03 -4.18 2.89
C ALA A 77 16.08 -4.95 1.97
N SER A 78 15.03 -5.57 2.51
CA SER A 78 14.03 -6.34 1.76
C SER A 78 12.65 -5.71 1.90
N PRO A 79 12.33 -4.69 1.09
CA PRO A 79 11.05 -4.00 1.19
C PRO A 79 9.89 -4.89 0.80
N TYR A 80 8.77 -4.68 1.47
CA TYR A 80 7.46 -5.12 1.02
C TYR A 80 7.01 -4.26 -0.15
N MET A 81 6.14 -4.80 -0.99
CA MET A 81 5.64 -4.09 -2.15
C MET A 81 4.15 -3.83 -2.00
N TYR A 82 3.74 -2.65 -2.43
CA TYR A 82 2.36 -2.35 -2.73
C TYR A 82 2.27 -1.99 -4.21
N HIS A 83 1.23 -2.45 -4.89
CA HIS A 83 1.03 -2.10 -6.30
C HIS A 83 -0.43 -2.19 -6.72
N CYS A 84 -0.76 -1.55 -7.84
CA CYS A 84 -2.04 -1.74 -8.50
C CYS A 84 -1.97 -3.03 -9.33
N HIS A 85 -2.88 -3.97 -9.11
CA HIS A 85 -2.97 -5.22 -9.86
C HIS A 85 -3.48 -5.00 -11.32
N ILE A 86 -3.74 -3.75 -11.73
CA ILE A 86 -3.97 -3.40 -13.14
C ILE A 86 -2.60 -3.08 -13.75
N PRO A 87 -2.05 -3.91 -14.66
CA PRO A 87 -0.66 -3.79 -15.12
C PRO A 87 -0.31 -2.41 -15.69
N ARG A 88 -1.23 -1.82 -16.46
CA ARG A 88 -1.04 -0.47 -17.00
C ARG A 88 -0.87 0.59 -15.91
N HIS A 89 -1.57 0.45 -14.79
CA HIS A 89 -1.46 1.37 -13.66
C HIS A 89 -0.16 1.13 -12.89
N GLU A 90 0.25 -0.14 -12.72
CA GLU A 90 1.55 -0.54 -12.16
C GLU A 90 2.71 0.10 -12.92
N ASP A 91 2.75 -0.11 -14.25
CA ASP A 91 3.76 0.46 -15.15
C ASP A 91 3.74 2.00 -15.15
N SER A 92 2.58 2.59 -14.87
CA SER A 92 2.40 4.04 -14.73
C SER A 92 2.72 4.55 -13.32
N GLY A 93 3.43 3.79 -12.50
CA GLY A 93 3.94 4.22 -11.20
C GLY A 93 2.99 4.02 -10.01
N MET A 94 1.88 3.26 -10.16
CA MET A 94 1.07 2.81 -9.02
C MET A 94 1.70 1.58 -8.33
N MET A 95 3.00 1.64 -8.08
CA MET A 95 3.79 0.64 -7.36
C MET A 95 4.77 1.36 -6.44
N GLY A 96 4.97 0.83 -5.25
CA GLY A 96 5.96 1.37 -4.34
C GLY A 96 6.43 0.36 -3.29
N PRO A 97 7.69 0.47 -2.88
CA PRO A 97 8.20 -0.26 -1.74
C PRO A 97 7.73 0.38 -0.44
N PHE A 98 7.66 -0.42 0.61
CA PHE A 98 7.61 0.04 1.99
C PHE A 98 8.36 -0.94 2.89
N VAL A 99 8.82 -0.45 4.03
CA VAL A 99 9.55 -1.26 5.02
C VAL A 99 8.85 -1.17 6.36
N ILE A 100 8.98 -2.22 7.14
CA ILE A 100 8.52 -2.26 8.52
C ILE A 100 9.76 -2.06 9.39
N VAL A 101 9.66 -1.12 10.32
CA VAL A 101 10.77 -0.74 11.20
C VAL A 101 10.32 -0.85 12.65
N ARG A 102 11.27 -0.84 13.56
CA ARG A 102 10.94 -0.77 14.99
C ARG A 102 10.36 0.60 15.31
N PRO A 103 9.33 0.68 16.18
CA PRO A 103 8.82 1.96 16.63
C PRO A 103 9.93 2.85 17.19
N GLY A 104 10.00 4.09 16.73
CA GLY A 104 11.02 5.08 17.13
C GLY A 104 12.29 5.06 16.27
N THR A 105 12.42 4.16 15.28
CA THR A 105 13.57 4.11 14.36
C THR A 105 13.21 4.56 12.93
N GLU A 106 12.03 5.15 12.73
CA GLU A 106 11.50 5.50 11.40
C GLU A 106 12.42 6.47 10.64
N ASN A 107 13.06 7.39 11.36
CA ASN A 107 13.98 8.38 10.78
C ASN A 107 15.38 7.82 10.48
N GLN A 108 15.68 6.60 10.92
CA GLN A 108 17.00 5.98 10.73
C GLN A 108 17.09 5.17 9.44
N VAL A 109 15.95 4.88 8.80
CA VAL A 109 15.93 4.10 7.55
C VAL A 109 15.98 5.04 6.34
N PRO A 110 16.87 4.79 5.37
CA PRO A 110 16.93 5.56 4.14
C PRO A 110 15.57 5.58 3.44
N ARG A 111 15.12 6.78 3.03
CA ARG A 111 13.89 6.95 2.22
C ARG A 111 14.13 6.67 0.73
N THR A 112 15.35 6.29 0.38
CA THR A 112 15.77 5.96 -0.97
C THR A 112 16.29 4.54 -0.96
N LEU A 113 15.74 3.68 -1.82
CA LEU A 113 16.30 2.36 -2.03
C LEU A 113 17.52 2.47 -2.95
N PRO A 114 18.70 1.96 -2.56
CA PRO A 114 19.84 1.83 -3.46
C PRO A 114 19.45 0.95 -4.66
N GLY A 115 19.56 1.48 -5.89
CA GLY A 115 19.23 0.75 -7.12
C GLY A 115 17.91 1.11 -7.80
N ALA A 116 17.09 2.01 -7.23
CA ALA A 116 15.90 2.57 -7.90
C ALA A 116 16.23 3.64 -8.97
N GLY A 117 17.40 3.55 -9.60
CA GLY A 117 17.71 4.29 -10.80
C GLY A 117 17.20 3.50 -12.00
N HIS A 118 16.21 4.03 -12.72
CA HIS A 118 15.81 3.50 -14.01
C HIS A 118 17.03 3.43 -14.93
N GLY A 119 17.62 2.24 -15.05
CA GLY A 119 18.54 1.92 -16.13
C GLY A 119 17.81 2.20 -17.45
N ARG A 120 18.41 3.07 -18.26
CA ARG A 120 17.95 3.40 -19.60
C ARG A 120 17.94 2.17 -20.50
#